data_AF-A0A5A8F3D7-F1
#
_entry.id   AF-A0A5A8F3D7-F1
#
_cell.length_a   1.000
_cell.length_b   1.000
_cell.length_c   1.000
_cell.angle_alpha   90.00
_cell.angle_beta   90.00
_cell.angle_gamma   90.00
#
_symmetry.space_group_name_H-M   'P 1'
#
loop_
_entity.id
_entity.type
_entity.pdbx_description
1 polymer ?
#
loop_
_entity_poly.entity_id
_entity_poly.type
_entity_poly.pdbx_seq_one_letter_code
_entity_poly.pdbx_strand_id
1 'polypeptide(L)'
;MSSDVVYVDDIFYNLSSFLVYQKEHKYEFGYIFWAIIPYFYEHKEIWRPVDFLDEDKTIARCFKISSVGEDAYKRKAPLKKPKLESTEEFPVIKAKKRPCLFFKYYDSFKIDQHICLVFPLYSIYNDMGKLKSKFDQDFIDKVRMLKYNNLFFVKTDGKGNLTDSIIRLDKVYSVYHTYLEYSGFMLHNDIKEILIEQILYSFFGYFHNKEESIYYLILKENNLISNNEFYKYEDVRF
;
A
#
# COMPACT_ATOMS: atom_id res chain seq x y z
N MET A 1 16.31 7.08 -30.78
CA MET A 1 15.34 6.89 -29.69
C MET A 1 15.91 7.60 -28.48
N SER A 2 15.39 8.79 -28.19
CA SER A 2 15.81 9.59 -27.04
C SER A 2 15.40 8.84 -25.78
N SER A 3 16.36 8.45 -24.95
CA SER A 3 16.09 8.03 -23.59
C SER A 3 15.67 9.27 -22.83
N ASP A 4 14.39 9.38 -22.48
CA ASP A 4 13.90 10.45 -21.63
C ASP A 4 14.54 10.31 -20.24
N VAL A 5 15.62 11.07 -20.02
CA VAL A 5 16.26 11.20 -18.72
C VAL A 5 15.30 12.03 -17.86
N VAL A 6 14.52 11.36 -17.01
CA VAL A 6 13.69 12.03 -16.00
C VAL A 6 14.62 12.52 -14.89
N TYR A 7 14.73 13.84 -14.72
CA TYR A 7 15.57 14.42 -13.68
C TYR A 7 14.92 14.22 -12.30
N VAL A 8 15.74 14.04 -11.26
CA VAL A 8 15.26 13.83 -9.87
C VAL A 8 14.42 15.01 -9.38
N ASP A 9 14.76 16.23 -9.82
CA ASP A 9 13.98 17.43 -9.57
C ASP A 9 12.60 17.38 -10.24
N ASP A 10 12.44 16.71 -11.38
CA ASP A 10 11.13 16.51 -12.02
C ASP A 10 10.27 15.48 -11.30
N ILE A 11 10.87 14.45 -10.68
CA ILE A 11 10.16 13.52 -9.80
C ILE A 11 9.69 14.26 -8.55
N PHE A 12 10.54 15.12 -7.98
CA PHE A 12 10.20 15.95 -6.82
C PHE A 12 9.17 17.01 -7.13
N TYR A 13 9.31 17.72 -8.25
CA TYR A 13 8.30 18.69 -8.69
C TYR A 13 7.02 17.95 -9.01
N ASN A 14 7.05 16.77 -9.63
CA ASN A 14 5.83 15.97 -9.81
C ASN A 14 5.25 15.46 -8.50
N LEU A 15 6.02 14.99 -7.51
CA LEU A 15 5.48 14.54 -6.23
C LEU A 15 4.95 15.71 -5.40
N SER A 16 5.72 16.79 -5.26
CA SER A 16 5.32 17.99 -4.52
C SER A 16 4.20 18.78 -5.21
N SER A 17 4.19 18.89 -6.54
CA SER A 17 3.09 19.53 -7.31
C SER A 17 1.89 18.60 -7.54
N PHE A 18 2.05 17.25 -7.57
CA PHE A 18 0.91 16.32 -7.52
C PHE A 18 0.18 16.40 -6.19
N LEU A 19 0.90 16.61 -5.09
CA LEU A 19 0.30 16.80 -3.77
C LEU A 19 -0.52 18.10 -3.68
N VAL A 20 -0.35 19.02 -4.65
CA VAL A 20 -1.03 20.33 -4.71
C VAL A 20 -2.29 20.31 -5.59
N TYR A 21 -2.53 19.28 -6.42
CA TYR A 21 -3.75 19.22 -7.23
C TYR A 21 -4.91 18.55 -6.49
N GLN A 22 -5.59 19.32 -5.62
CA GLN A 22 -6.81 18.88 -4.92
C GLN A 22 -8.05 19.51 -5.53
N LYS A 23 -8.91 18.68 -6.13
CA LYS A 23 -10.22 19.12 -6.62
C LYS A 23 -11.28 19.22 -5.52
N GLU A 24 -11.02 18.72 -4.32
CA GLU A 24 -11.84 18.89 -3.11
C GLU A 24 -10.91 18.77 -1.88
N HIS A 25 -10.97 19.70 -0.92
CA HIS A 25 -10.10 19.79 0.28
C HIS A 25 -9.98 18.53 1.17
N LYS A 26 -10.69 17.45 0.81
CA LYS A 26 -10.75 16.19 1.57
C LYS A 26 -9.75 15.15 1.08
N TYR A 27 -9.18 15.28 -0.13
CA TYR A 27 -8.29 14.27 -0.72
C TYR A 27 -6.84 14.75 -0.81
N GLU A 28 -6.29 15.12 0.34
CA GLU A 28 -4.86 15.40 0.55
C GLU A 28 -4.12 14.18 1.10
N PHE A 29 -2.83 14.10 0.80
CA PHE A 29 -1.93 13.25 1.57
C PHE A 29 -2.04 13.54 3.08
N GLY A 30 -2.11 12.45 3.86
CA GLY A 30 -2.22 12.56 5.31
C GLY A 30 -3.63 12.37 5.86
N TYR A 31 -4.68 12.52 5.04
CA TYR A 31 -6.04 12.20 5.47
C TYR A 31 -6.25 10.69 5.59
N ILE A 32 -7.03 10.30 6.59
CA ILE A 32 -7.39 8.91 6.85
C ILE A 32 -8.79 8.64 6.32
N PHE A 33 -8.92 7.53 5.59
CA PHE A 33 -10.17 7.01 5.05
C PHE A 33 -10.39 5.58 5.51
N TRP A 34 -11.61 5.09 5.40
CA TRP A 34 -11.92 3.67 5.47
C TRP A 34 -12.09 3.12 4.06
N ALA A 35 -11.44 1.99 3.79
CA ALA A 35 -11.51 1.31 2.50
C ALA A 35 -11.55 -0.21 2.67
N ILE A 36 -12.07 -0.91 1.67
CA ILE A 36 -12.00 -2.37 1.59
C ILE A 36 -10.60 -2.76 1.09
N ILE A 37 -9.78 -3.34 1.97
CA ILE A 37 -8.41 -3.72 1.66
C ILE A 37 -8.30 -5.26 1.56
N PRO A 38 -7.82 -5.80 0.43
CA PRO A 38 -7.58 -7.22 0.28
C PRO A 38 -6.39 -7.68 1.14
N TYR A 39 -6.49 -8.87 1.73
CA TYR A 39 -5.41 -9.51 2.46
C TYR A 39 -5.25 -10.96 2.01
N PHE A 40 -4.00 -11.42 1.97
CA PHE A 40 -3.70 -12.80 1.67
C PHE A 40 -4.08 -13.66 2.88
N TYR A 41 -5.01 -14.58 2.66
CA TYR A 41 -5.39 -15.58 3.66
C TYR A 41 -4.38 -16.74 3.60
N GLU A 42 -3.92 -17.23 4.74
CA GLU A 42 -2.92 -18.32 4.81
C GLU A 42 -3.41 -19.61 4.14
N HIS A 43 -4.72 -19.87 4.21
CA HIS A 43 -5.35 -20.98 3.50
C HIS A 43 -5.86 -20.50 2.13
N LYS A 44 -5.02 -20.64 1.11
CA LYS A 44 -5.45 -20.30 -0.26
C LYS A 44 -6.47 -21.34 -0.74
N GLU A 45 -7.63 -20.85 -1.17
CA GLU A 45 -8.71 -21.66 -1.72
C GLU A 45 -8.87 -21.39 -3.22
N ILE A 46 -9.23 -22.45 -3.94
CA ILE A 46 -9.64 -22.41 -5.34
C ILE A 46 -11.09 -22.84 -5.40
N TRP A 47 -11.91 -22.02 -6.06
CA TRP A 47 -13.29 -22.34 -6.37
C TRP A 47 -13.38 -22.77 -7.83
N ARG A 48 -13.83 -23.99 -8.08
CA ARG A 48 -14.01 -24.54 -9.43
C ARG A 48 -15.50 -24.64 -9.75
N PRO A 49 -15.99 -24.03 -10.84
CA PRO A 49 -17.40 -24.14 -11.21
C PRO A 49 -17.78 -25.60 -11.46
N VAL A 50 -18.94 -25.99 -10.95
CA VAL A 50 -19.57 -27.31 -11.16
C VAL A 50 -21.06 -27.09 -11.42
N ASP A 51 -21.73 -28.07 -12.05
CA ASP A 51 -23.17 -28.00 -12.35
C ASP A 51 -23.51 -26.79 -13.25
N PHE A 52 -23.07 -26.85 -14.51
CA PHE A 52 -23.26 -25.79 -15.50
C PHE A 52 -24.72 -25.76 -16.01
N LEU A 53 -25.26 -24.54 -16.18
CA LEU A 53 -26.64 -24.31 -16.60
C LEU A 53 -26.79 -24.21 -18.13
N ASP A 54 -25.70 -24.11 -18.85
CA ASP A 54 -25.64 -23.96 -20.29
C ASP A 54 -24.62 -24.92 -20.92
N GLU A 55 -24.88 -25.33 -22.17
CA GLU A 55 -24.01 -26.26 -22.91
C GLU A 55 -22.62 -25.67 -23.19
N ASP A 56 -22.56 -24.35 -23.37
CA ASP A 56 -21.32 -23.60 -23.58
C ASP A 56 -20.51 -23.41 -22.30
N LYS A 57 -21.07 -23.83 -21.15
CA LYS A 57 -20.47 -23.73 -19.81
C LYS A 57 -19.95 -22.32 -19.56
N THR A 58 -20.84 -21.35 -19.64
CA THR A 58 -20.63 -19.93 -19.31
C THR A 58 -21.33 -19.53 -18.01
N ILE A 59 -22.21 -20.38 -17.48
CA ILE A 59 -22.96 -20.16 -16.25
C ILE A 59 -22.91 -21.43 -15.38
N ALA A 60 -22.47 -21.29 -14.13
CA ALA A 60 -22.44 -22.39 -13.17
C ALA A 60 -23.39 -22.14 -11.99
N ARG A 61 -24.09 -23.18 -11.55
CA ARG A 61 -24.97 -23.12 -10.37
C ARG A 61 -24.20 -23.22 -9.06
N CYS A 62 -23.10 -23.97 -9.05
CA CYS A 62 -22.36 -24.33 -7.85
C CYS A 62 -20.84 -24.22 -8.06
N PHE A 63 -20.09 -24.18 -6.95
CA PHE A 63 -18.62 -24.20 -6.97
C PHE A 63 -18.10 -25.27 -6.02
N LYS A 64 -17.14 -26.08 -6.47
CA LYS A 64 -16.37 -26.98 -5.63
C LYS A 64 -15.16 -26.23 -5.07
N ILE A 65 -15.08 -26.15 -3.74
CA ILE A 65 -14.01 -25.48 -3.02
C ILE A 65 -12.91 -26.50 -2.69
N SER A 66 -11.66 -26.13 -2.93
CA SER A 66 -10.48 -26.96 -2.61
C SER A 66 -9.29 -26.09 -2.21
N SER A 67 -8.38 -26.62 -1.40
CA SER A 67 -7.08 -25.96 -1.13
C SER A 67 -6.25 -25.86 -2.39
N VAL A 68 -5.48 -24.78 -2.55
CA VAL A 68 -4.51 -24.63 -3.66
C VAL A 68 -3.49 -25.78 -3.62
N GLY A 69 -3.49 -26.62 -4.66
CA GLY A 69 -2.43 -27.61 -4.93
C GLY A 69 -1.29 -27.03 -5.77
N GLU A 70 -0.21 -27.80 -5.99
CA GLU A 70 0.93 -27.38 -6.84
C GLU A 70 0.56 -27.12 -8.32
N ASP A 71 -0.59 -27.61 -8.78
CA ASP A 71 -1.08 -27.57 -10.16
C ASP A 71 -1.64 -26.20 -10.57
N ALA A 72 -1.98 -25.34 -9.61
CA ALA A 72 -2.61 -24.04 -9.82
C ALA A 72 -1.67 -23.02 -10.52
N TYR A 73 -0.35 -23.19 -10.40
CA TYR A 73 0.65 -22.22 -10.90
C TYR A 73 1.50 -22.73 -12.08
N LYS A 74 1.25 -23.93 -12.60
CA LYS A 74 2.08 -24.58 -13.65
C LYS A 74 1.61 -24.30 -15.10
N ARG A 75 0.93 -23.18 -15.41
CA ARG A 75 0.19 -23.04 -16.70
C ARG A 75 0.64 -21.89 -17.61
N LYS A 76 0.58 -22.12 -18.93
CA LYS A 76 0.85 -21.13 -20.00
C LYS A 76 -0.35 -20.19 -20.19
N ALA A 77 -0.09 -18.92 -20.50
CA ALA A 77 -1.05 -17.83 -20.56
C ALA A 77 -2.27 -18.11 -21.48
N PRO A 78 -3.47 -17.59 -21.16
CA PRO A 78 -4.72 -17.99 -21.82
C PRO A 78 -4.94 -17.29 -23.18
N LEU A 79 -5.69 -17.99 -24.05
CA LEU A 79 -6.06 -17.58 -25.40
C LEU A 79 -7.18 -16.52 -25.44
N LYS A 80 -7.30 -15.87 -26.60
CA LYS A 80 -8.09 -14.65 -26.93
C LYS A 80 -9.62 -14.69 -26.67
N LYS A 81 -10.19 -15.81 -26.23
CA LYS A 81 -11.60 -15.97 -25.79
C LYS A 81 -11.67 -17.11 -24.75
N PRO A 82 -11.83 -16.84 -23.44
CA PRO A 82 -11.86 -17.90 -22.43
C PRO A 82 -13.24 -18.59 -22.41
N LYS A 83 -13.26 -19.92 -22.56
CA LYS A 83 -14.39 -20.78 -22.16
C LYS A 83 -14.22 -21.12 -20.67
N LEU A 84 -15.27 -21.23 -19.84
CA LEU A 84 -15.09 -21.63 -18.42
C LEU A 84 -14.51 -23.05 -18.30
N GLU A 85 -14.61 -23.87 -19.35
CA GLU A 85 -13.95 -25.18 -19.47
C GLU A 85 -12.42 -25.10 -19.37
N SER A 86 -11.83 -23.98 -19.77
CA SER A 86 -10.40 -23.76 -19.70
C SER A 86 -10.05 -22.92 -18.47
N THR A 87 -9.84 -23.59 -17.34
CA THR A 87 -8.92 -23.15 -16.29
C THR A 87 -9.28 -21.97 -15.40
N GLU A 88 -10.56 -21.59 -15.26
CA GLU A 88 -10.95 -20.56 -14.29
C GLU A 88 -10.99 -21.11 -12.87
N GLU A 89 -9.82 -21.04 -12.22
CA GLU A 89 -9.66 -21.18 -10.78
C GLU A 89 -9.75 -19.78 -10.18
N PHE A 90 -10.79 -19.50 -9.40
CA PHE A 90 -10.92 -18.19 -8.74
C PHE A 90 -10.11 -18.21 -7.45
N PRO A 91 -8.97 -17.49 -7.36
CA PRO A 91 -8.30 -17.32 -6.08
C PRO A 91 -9.20 -16.49 -5.17
N VAL A 92 -9.60 -17.06 -4.04
CA VAL A 92 -10.36 -16.29 -3.05
C VAL A 92 -9.42 -15.36 -2.31
N ILE A 93 -9.54 -14.07 -2.61
CA ILE A 93 -8.89 -13.01 -1.85
C ILE A 93 -9.92 -12.47 -0.86
N LYS A 94 -9.67 -12.69 0.44
CA LYS A 94 -10.51 -12.07 1.47
C LYS A 94 -10.16 -10.59 1.56
N ALA A 95 -11.15 -9.76 1.87
CA ALA A 95 -10.95 -8.36 2.13
C ALA A 95 -11.57 -7.96 3.48
N LYS A 96 -11.03 -6.91 4.10
CA LYS A 96 -11.58 -6.30 5.32
C LYS A 96 -11.61 -4.79 5.14
N LYS A 97 -12.63 -4.15 5.71
CA LYS A 97 -12.65 -2.71 5.84
C LYS A 97 -11.56 -2.28 6.83
N ARG A 98 -10.68 -1.38 6.43
CA ARG A 98 -9.54 -0.91 7.23
C ARG A 98 -9.38 0.60 7.11
N PRO A 99 -8.86 1.27 8.15
CA PRO A 99 -8.38 2.62 7.98
C PRO A 99 -7.15 2.61 7.06
N CYS A 100 -7.06 3.59 6.18
CA CYS A 100 -5.95 3.77 5.26
C CYS A 100 -5.61 5.26 5.11
N LEU A 101 -4.33 5.55 5.01
CA LEU A 101 -3.82 6.86 4.68
C LEU A 101 -3.95 7.09 3.18
N PHE A 102 -4.56 8.20 2.79
CA PHE A 102 -4.55 8.62 1.40
C PHE A 102 -3.12 9.00 0.99
N PHE A 103 -2.66 8.47 -0.14
CA PHE A 103 -1.37 8.82 -0.72
C PHE A 103 -1.52 9.82 -1.87
N LYS A 104 -2.15 9.38 -2.96
CA LYS A 104 -2.39 10.22 -4.15
C LYS A 104 -3.44 9.63 -5.08
N TYR A 105 -3.92 10.41 -6.03
CA TYR A 105 -4.61 9.88 -7.20
C TYR A 105 -3.64 9.17 -8.13
N TYR A 106 -4.12 8.08 -8.73
CA TYR A 106 -3.48 7.40 -9.85
C TYR A 106 -4.14 7.89 -11.14
N ASP A 107 -3.57 8.94 -11.72
CA ASP A 107 -3.99 9.41 -13.03
C ASP A 107 -3.22 8.66 -14.11
N SER A 108 -3.92 7.82 -14.86
CA SER A 108 -3.41 7.28 -16.11
C SER A 108 -3.89 8.19 -17.25
N PHE A 109 -2.97 8.76 -18.04
CA PHE A 109 -3.28 9.71 -19.13
C PHE A 109 -4.25 9.20 -20.21
N LYS A 110 -4.64 7.92 -20.18
CA LYS A 110 -5.49 7.29 -21.20
C LYS A 110 -6.90 6.97 -20.72
N ILE A 111 -7.13 6.81 -19.42
CA ILE A 111 -8.44 6.48 -18.83
C ILE A 111 -8.49 7.11 -17.44
N ASP A 112 -9.44 8.01 -17.21
CA ASP A 112 -9.76 8.52 -15.88
C ASP A 112 -10.45 7.40 -15.10
N GLN A 113 -9.66 6.62 -14.37
CA GLN A 113 -10.18 5.50 -13.57
C GLN A 113 -10.60 5.94 -12.17
N HIS A 114 -10.36 7.22 -11.82
CA HIS A 114 -10.56 7.76 -10.48
C HIS A 114 -10.05 6.85 -9.36
N ILE A 115 -8.88 6.25 -9.59
CA ILE A 115 -8.20 5.36 -8.65
C ILE A 115 -7.31 6.22 -7.74
N CYS A 116 -7.25 5.85 -6.47
CA CYS A 116 -6.38 6.41 -5.48
C CYS A 116 -5.41 5.33 -4.98
N LEU A 117 -4.20 5.75 -4.62
CA LEU A 117 -3.25 4.94 -3.88
C LEU A 117 -3.42 5.23 -2.39
N VAL A 118 -3.46 4.17 -1.60
CA VAL A 118 -3.61 4.26 -0.14
C VAL A 118 -2.64 3.33 0.58
N PHE A 119 -2.25 3.72 1.78
CA PHE A 119 -1.49 2.89 2.72
C PHE A 119 -2.39 2.41 3.84
N PRO A 120 -2.67 1.10 3.97
CA PRO A 120 -3.47 0.59 5.08
C PRO A 120 -2.78 0.78 6.42
N LEU A 121 -3.56 1.12 7.45
CA LEU A 121 -3.11 1.18 8.84
C LEU A 121 -3.36 -0.20 9.48
N TYR A 122 -2.28 -0.88 9.85
CA TYR A 122 -2.36 -2.17 10.55
C TYR A 122 -2.29 -1.95 12.06
N SER A 123 -3.42 -2.14 12.74
CA SER A 123 -3.49 -2.02 14.20
C SER A 123 -2.48 -2.92 14.90
N ILE A 124 -1.76 -2.34 15.86
CA ILE A 124 -0.82 -3.08 16.71
C ILE A 124 -1.53 -3.92 17.77
N TYR A 125 -2.83 -3.75 17.99
CA TYR A 125 -3.59 -4.49 19.01
C TYR A 125 -4.26 -5.71 18.40
N ASN A 126 -4.41 -6.77 19.19
CA ASN A 126 -5.09 -7.99 18.76
C ASN A 126 -6.62 -7.84 18.77
N ASP A 127 -7.32 -8.81 18.19
CA ASP A 127 -8.80 -8.81 18.08
C ASP A 127 -9.50 -8.87 19.46
N MET A 128 -8.74 -9.12 20.53
CA MET A 128 -9.16 -9.09 21.94
C MET A 128 -9.15 -7.66 22.55
N GLY A 129 -8.92 -6.63 21.73
CA GLY A 129 -8.97 -5.21 22.13
C GLY A 129 -7.61 -4.61 22.52
N LYS A 130 -7.63 -3.32 22.94
CA LYS A 130 -6.43 -2.49 23.26
C LYS A 130 -5.53 -3.03 24.39
N LEU A 131 -5.88 -4.15 25.02
CA LEU A 131 -5.21 -4.68 26.21
C LEU A 131 -3.96 -5.49 25.90
N LYS A 132 -3.79 -5.98 24.67
CA LYS A 132 -2.61 -6.77 24.30
C LYS A 132 -2.11 -6.43 22.90
N SER A 133 -0.83 -6.07 22.82
CA SER A 133 -0.15 -5.85 21.55
C SER A 133 0.05 -7.17 20.80
N LYS A 134 -0.09 -7.13 19.47
CA LYS A 134 0.30 -8.20 18.53
C LYS A 134 1.81 -8.35 18.44
N PHE A 135 2.54 -7.28 18.72
CA PHE A 135 4.00 -7.21 18.60
C PHE A 135 4.63 -7.00 19.97
N ASP A 136 5.85 -7.49 20.14
CA ASP A 136 6.69 -7.17 21.29
C ASP A 136 6.98 -5.66 21.35
N GLN A 137 7.19 -5.15 22.57
CA GLN A 137 7.40 -3.72 22.78
C GLN A 137 8.71 -3.23 22.16
N ASP A 138 9.77 -4.04 22.20
CA ASP A 138 11.06 -3.74 21.58
C ASP A 138 10.92 -3.53 20.06
N PHE A 139 10.18 -4.39 19.37
CA PHE A 139 9.86 -4.16 17.96
C PHE A 139 9.13 -2.83 17.72
N ILE A 140 8.09 -2.54 18.51
CA ILE A 140 7.33 -1.28 18.37
C ILE A 140 8.24 -0.07 18.58
N ASP A 141 9.10 -0.10 19.58
CA ASP A 141 10.03 0.98 19.88
C ASP A 141 11.05 1.16 18.76
N LYS A 142 11.54 0.08 18.16
CA LYS A 142 12.39 0.13 16.96
C LYS A 142 11.68 0.76 15.75
N VAL A 143 10.38 0.47 15.55
CA VAL A 143 9.59 1.12 14.49
C VAL A 143 9.39 2.60 14.78
N ARG A 144 9.12 2.99 16.04
CA ARG A 144 9.00 4.40 16.46
C ARG A 144 10.30 5.19 16.28
N MET A 145 11.44 4.53 16.47
CA MET A 145 12.78 5.06 16.20
C MET A 145 13.16 5.01 14.72
N LEU A 146 12.23 4.63 13.84
CA LEU A 146 12.42 4.55 12.38
C LEU A 146 13.58 3.63 11.96
N LYS A 147 13.88 2.58 12.75
CA LYS A 147 14.92 1.59 12.41
C LYS A 147 14.61 0.76 11.17
N TYR A 148 13.34 0.75 10.75
CA TYR A 148 12.87 0.03 9.57
C TYR A 148 12.38 1.03 8.54
N ASN A 149 13.09 1.17 7.42
CA ASN A 149 12.74 2.13 6.37
C ASN A 149 11.37 1.87 5.74
N ASN A 150 10.89 0.63 5.74
CA ASN A 150 9.60 0.25 5.16
C ASN A 150 8.42 0.26 6.15
N LEU A 151 8.64 0.57 7.44
CA LEU A 151 7.62 0.59 8.48
C LEU A 151 7.50 1.97 9.13
N PHE A 152 6.29 2.46 9.28
CA PHE A 152 6.03 3.75 9.92
C PHE A 152 5.00 3.61 11.04
N PHE A 153 5.29 4.14 12.23
CA PHE A 153 4.38 4.10 13.36
C PHE A 153 3.41 5.29 13.33
N VAL A 154 2.10 5.00 13.40
CA VAL A 154 1.04 6.01 13.52
C VAL A 154 0.42 5.90 14.90
N LYS A 155 0.66 6.92 15.73
CA LYS A 155 -0.02 7.07 17.02
C LYS A 155 -1.43 7.65 16.82
N THR A 156 -2.40 7.13 17.56
CA THR A 156 -3.78 7.68 17.54
C THR A 156 -4.26 8.00 18.95
N ASP A 157 -5.26 8.87 19.07
CA ASP A 157 -5.92 9.18 20.33
C ASP A 157 -7.07 8.22 20.65
N GLY A 158 -7.29 7.20 19.81
CA GLY A 158 -8.36 6.23 19.96
C GLY A 158 -9.71 6.65 19.39
N LYS A 159 -9.87 7.88 18.87
CA LYS A 159 -11.14 8.36 18.32
C LYS A 159 -11.45 7.72 16.96
N GLY A 160 -12.74 7.68 16.61
CA GLY A 160 -13.20 7.17 15.32
C GLY A 160 -12.84 5.70 15.05
N ASN A 161 -12.69 4.88 16.10
CA ASN A 161 -12.20 3.49 16.02
C ASN A 161 -10.79 3.36 15.42
N LEU A 162 -10.00 4.43 15.40
CA LEU A 162 -8.59 4.38 15.04
C LEU A 162 -7.77 3.95 16.25
N THR A 163 -6.84 3.05 16.04
CA THR A 163 -5.89 2.60 17.07
C THR A 163 -4.48 2.82 16.58
N ASP A 164 -3.52 2.89 17.51
CA ASP A 164 -2.10 2.85 17.15
C ASP A 164 -1.84 1.74 16.12
N SER A 165 -1.15 2.11 15.07
CA SER A 165 -1.02 1.30 13.87
C SER A 165 0.37 1.43 13.28
N ILE A 166 0.72 0.44 12.47
CA ILE A 166 1.92 0.48 11.63
C ILE A 166 1.45 0.57 10.17
N ILE A 167 2.07 1.47 9.42
CA ILE A 167 1.99 1.52 7.97
C ILE A 167 3.16 0.70 7.40
N ARG A 168 2.87 -0.08 6.37
CA ARG A 168 3.87 -0.80 5.57
C ARG A 168 4.03 -0.11 4.22
N LEU A 169 5.17 0.54 4.00
CA LEU A 169 5.44 1.29 2.77
C LEU A 169 5.59 0.35 1.56
N ASP A 170 5.92 -0.92 1.79
CA ASP A 170 5.92 -1.98 0.79
C ASP A 170 4.52 -2.47 0.39
N LYS A 171 3.45 -1.93 1.01
CA LYS A 171 2.05 -2.34 0.81
C LYS A 171 1.15 -1.16 0.44
N VAL A 172 1.34 -0.64 -0.77
CA VAL A 172 0.42 0.32 -1.41
C VAL A 172 -0.72 -0.43 -2.08
N TYR A 173 -1.95 0.07 -1.91
CA TYR A 173 -3.14 -0.48 -2.58
C TYR A 173 -3.78 0.57 -3.47
N SER A 174 -4.28 0.15 -4.63
CA SER A 174 -5.16 0.93 -5.48
C SER A 174 -6.62 0.71 -5.06
N VAL A 175 -7.36 1.80 -4.86
CA VAL A 175 -8.77 1.80 -4.47
C VAL A 175 -9.49 2.88 -5.27
N TYR A 176 -10.71 2.61 -5.74
CA TYR A 176 -11.53 3.66 -6.36
C TYR A 176 -11.92 4.72 -5.34
N HIS A 177 -11.84 6.00 -5.71
CA HIS A 177 -12.17 7.11 -4.79
C HIS A 177 -13.60 6.98 -4.21
N THR A 178 -14.55 6.45 -4.98
CA THR A 178 -15.95 6.22 -4.55
C THR A 178 -16.09 5.20 -3.42
N TYR A 179 -15.06 4.38 -3.18
CA TYR A 179 -15.00 3.41 -2.08
C TYR A 179 -14.19 3.90 -0.89
N LEU A 180 -13.75 5.17 -0.89
CA LEU A 180 -13.13 5.81 0.25
C LEU A 180 -14.19 6.49 1.11
N GLU A 181 -14.24 6.11 2.39
CA GLU A 181 -15.11 6.77 3.36
C GLU A 181 -14.26 7.65 4.28
N TYR A 182 -14.47 8.97 4.21
CA TYR A 182 -13.68 9.92 4.98
C TYR A 182 -13.86 9.73 6.50
N SER A 183 -12.76 9.61 7.23
CA SER A 183 -12.82 9.36 8.68
C SER A 183 -12.98 10.62 9.53
N GLY A 184 -12.70 11.81 8.97
CA GLY A 184 -12.61 13.06 9.75
C GLY A 184 -11.23 13.33 10.35
N PHE A 185 -10.27 12.41 10.20
CA PHE A 185 -8.94 12.50 10.81
C PHE A 185 -7.85 12.68 9.75
N MET A 186 -6.77 13.36 10.15
CA MET A 186 -5.56 13.54 9.36
C MET A 186 -4.32 13.43 10.24
N LEU A 187 -3.18 13.11 9.63
CA LEU A 187 -1.88 13.21 10.28
C LEU A 187 -1.51 14.68 10.54
N HIS A 188 -0.83 14.92 11.66
CA HIS A 188 -0.21 16.21 11.95
C HIS A 188 0.86 16.54 10.90
N ASN A 189 1.06 17.82 10.58
CA ASN A 189 1.97 18.25 9.52
C ASN A 189 3.41 17.72 9.71
N ASP A 190 3.97 17.82 10.92
CA ASP A 190 5.32 17.31 11.22
C ASP A 190 5.43 15.80 10.94
N ILE A 191 4.36 15.04 11.20
CA ILE A 191 4.33 13.60 10.95
C ILE A 191 4.20 13.31 9.44
N LYS A 192 3.46 14.14 8.70
CA LYS A 192 3.37 14.06 7.23
C LYS A 192 4.75 14.25 6.60
N GLU A 193 5.52 15.24 7.04
CA GLU A 193 6.85 15.54 6.54
C GLU A 193 7.80 14.35 6.74
N ILE A 194 7.89 13.81 7.96
CA ILE A 194 8.72 12.62 8.25
C ILE A 194 8.31 11.44 7.37
N LEU A 195 7.00 11.20 7.22
CA LEU A 195 6.49 10.10 6.41
C LEU A 195 6.81 10.27 4.92
N ILE A 196 6.71 11.48 4.37
CA ILE A 196 7.08 11.78 2.97
C ILE A 196 8.55 11.44 2.74
N GLU A 197 9.43 11.89 3.62
CA GLU A 197 10.87 11.61 3.51
C GLU A 197 11.18 10.12 3.63
N GLN A 198 10.50 9.41 4.55
CA GLN A 198 10.66 7.97 4.66
C GLN A 198 10.12 7.22 3.43
N ILE A 199 9.01 7.67 2.83
CA ILE A 199 8.49 7.13 1.55
C ILE A 199 9.56 7.30 0.47
N LEU A 200 10.08 8.50 0.29
CA LEU A 200 11.09 8.80 -0.73
C LEU A 200 12.34 7.94 -0.53
N TYR A 201 12.82 7.84 0.71
CA TYR A 201 13.95 7.01 1.04
C TYR A 201 13.68 5.51 0.82
N SER A 202 12.50 5.02 1.18
CA SER A 202 12.13 3.61 1.02
C SER A 202 11.98 3.20 -0.44
N PHE A 203 11.50 4.09 -1.32
CA PHE A 203 11.31 3.78 -2.74
C PHE A 203 12.54 4.10 -3.61
N PHE A 204 13.29 5.15 -3.26
CA PHE A 204 14.35 5.70 -4.12
C PHE A 204 15.72 5.79 -3.46
N GLY A 205 15.84 5.51 -2.15
CA GLY A 205 17.12 5.59 -1.41
C GLY A 205 17.64 7.02 -1.24
N TYR A 206 16.77 8.02 -1.29
CA TYR A 206 17.13 9.43 -1.42
C TYR A 206 16.52 10.33 -0.34
N PHE A 207 17.21 11.43 -0.01
CA PHE A 207 16.75 12.54 0.84
C PHE A 207 16.84 13.85 0.05
N HIS A 208 15.80 14.70 0.09
CA HIS A 208 15.76 15.95 -0.68
C HIS A 208 16.84 16.94 -0.25
N ASN A 209 16.81 17.31 1.03
CA ASN A 209 17.81 18.14 1.66
C ASN A 209 18.22 17.48 2.97
N LYS A 210 19.37 16.80 2.97
CA LYS A 210 19.85 16.04 4.15
C LYS A 210 19.97 16.91 5.39
N GLU A 211 20.36 18.17 5.25
CA GLU A 211 20.63 19.05 6.39
C GLU A 211 19.34 19.59 7.03
N GLU A 212 18.25 19.67 6.26
CA GLU A 212 16.94 20.13 6.73
C GLU A 212 15.95 18.97 6.99
N SER A 213 16.28 17.76 6.53
CA SER A 213 15.43 16.57 6.66
C SER A 213 15.35 16.09 8.11
N ILE A 214 14.18 16.24 8.71
CA ILE A 214 13.89 15.73 10.06
C ILE A 214 14.11 14.21 10.11
N TYR A 215 13.70 13.47 9.07
CA TYR A 215 13.93 12.04 8.98
C TYR A 215 15.42 11.69 8.97
N TYR A 216 16.23 12.37 8.17
CA TYR A 216 17.68 12.19 8.14
C TYR A 216 18.33 12.48 9.49
N LEU A 217 17.94 13.57 10.15
CA LEU A 217 18.45 13.95 11.47
C LEU A 217 18.13 12.88 12.51
N ILE A 218 16.90 12.34 12.51
CA ILE A 218 16.51 11.22 13.38
C ILE A 218 17.38 9.99 13.11
N LEU A 219 17.57 9.60 11.85
CA LEU A 219 18.39 8.44 11.50
C LEU A 219 19.85 8.62 11.94
N LYS A 220 20.40 9.81 11.77
CA LYS A 220 21.79 10.15 12.15
C LYS A 220 21.97 10.12 13.67
N GLU A 221 21.05 10.73 14.43
CA GLU A 221 21.06 10.73 15.91
C GLU A 221 21.01 9.30 16.47
N ASN A 222 20.25 8.42 15.81
CA ASN A 222 20.12 7.02 16.18
C ASN A 222 21.25 6.11 15.63
N ASN A 223 22.28 6.67 14.99
CA ASN A 223 23.38 5.94 14.34
C ASN A 223 22.91 4.87 13.33
N LEU A 224 21.79 5.13 12.64
CA LEU A 224 21.20 4.21 11.66
C LEU A 224 21.75 4.40 10.25
N ILE A 225 22.44 5.52 10.01
CA ILE A 225 23.14 5.85 8.77
C ILE A 225 24.51 6.42 9.10
N SER A 226 25.53 6.07 8.31
CA SER A 226 26.84 6.71 8.37
C SER A 226 26.93 7.80 7.29
N ASN A 227 27.81 8.79 7.46
CA ASN A 227 27.99 9.87 6.46
C ASN A 227 28.43 9.36 5.06
N ASN A 228 28.78 8.08 4.91
CA ASN A 228 29.53 7.56 3.76
C ASN A 228 28.79 6.56 2.85
N GLU A 229 27.55 6.18 3.12
CA GLU A 229 26.87 5.17 2.29
C GLU A 229 25.63 5.71 1.61
N PHE A 230 25.78 6.36 0.44
CA PHE A 230 24.67 6.42 -0.53
C PHE A 230 25.18 6.36 -1.96
N TYR A 231 24.67 5.39 -2.70
CA TYR A 231 24.93 5.16 -4.12
C TYR A 231 24.54 6.40 -4.95
N LYS A 232 25.43 6.81 -5.84
CA LYS A 232 25.03 7.68 -6.96
C LYS A 232 23.96 6.95 -7.78
N TYR A 233 22.88 7.66 -8.10
CA TYR A 233 21.74 7.18 -8.89
C TYR A 233 22.10 6.79 -10.34
N GLU A 234 23.38 6.86 -10.73
CA GLU A 234 23.85 6.53 -12.09
C GLU A 234 23.70 5.03 -12.44
N ASP A 235 23.45 4.14 -11.46
CA ASP A 235 23.45 2.69 -11.66
C ASP A 235 22.06 2.00 -11.65
N VAL A 236 20.95 2.72 -11.45
CA VAL A 236 19.61 2.12 -11.53
C VAL A 236 19.01 2.34 -12.93
N ARG A 237 19.29 1.41 -13.84
CA ARG A 237 18.62 1.34 -15.14
C ARG A 237 17.23 0.70 -14.96
N PHE A 238 16.18 1.42 -15.36
CA PHE A 238 14.85 0.84 -15.62
C PHE A 238 14.83 0.10 -16.96
#